data_AF-A0A944VWS5-F1
#
_entry.id   AF-A0A944VWS5-F1
#
_cell.length_a   1.000
_cell.length_b   1.000
_cell.length_c   1.000
_cell.angle_alpha   90.00
_cell.angle_beta   90.00
_cell.angle_gamma   90.00
#
_symmetry.space_group_name_H-M   'P 1'
#
loop_
_entity.id
_entity.type
_entity.pdbx_description
1 polymer ?
#
loop_
_entity_poly.entity_id
_entity_poly.type
_entity_poly.pdbx_seq_one_letter_code
_entity_poly.pdbx_strand_id
1 'polypeptide(L)'
;MAGDILHFYEAFYLDEILYCCKSVENSFKALNVALVANHKDCHSKEKGRGIKDTILREAQNLIGHAASLSKLLWPPSTKGKYGRRGRKLRAALGITEESPLKSRRVRNAMEHFDERLDDYLAKGMFGYIFPKYVGEKPGENEPTHHLFRAFFTDVGEFEILGENIPLQPLVDEVMRIGNSLVTLNSKGGRLPVGDE
;
A
#
# COMPACT_ATOMS: atom_id res chain seq x y z
N MET A 1 4.60 -32.91 -13.09
CA MET A 1 4.05 -31.56 -13.37
C MET A 1 3.20 -31.07 -12.21
N ALA A 2 3.82 -30.79 -11.05
CA ALA A 2 3.09 -30.50 -9.82
C ALA A 2 3.53 -29.13 -9.27
N GLY A 3 2.68 -28.11 -9.43
CA GLY A 3 2.72 -26.95 -8.55
C GLY A 3 2.65 -25.56 -9.16
N ASP A 4 2.46 -25.43 -10.46
CA ASP A 4 2.22 -24.13 -11.09
C ASP A 4 0.73 -23.78 -11.08
N ILE A 5 0.43 -22.47 -11.18
CA ILE A 5 -0.94 -22.00 -11.34
C ILE A 5 -1.49 -22.68 -12.59
N LEU A 6 -2.53 -23.52 -12.42
CA LEU A 6 -3.21 -24.14 -13.56
C LEU A 6 -3.79 -23.03 -14.44
N HIS A 7 -3.71 -23.21 -15.75
CA HIS A 7 -4.04 -22.18 -16.72
C HIS A 7 -5.43 -21.57 -16.56
N PHE A 8 -6.44 -22.37 -16.21
CA PHE A 8 -7.80 -21.90 -15.99
C PHE A 8 -7.98 -21.16 -14.66
N TYR A 9 -7.02 -21.28 -13.72
CA TYR A 9 -7.01 -20.51 -12.48
C TYR A 9 -6.23 -19.20 -12.58
N GLU A 10 -5.50 -18.94 -13.68
CA GLU A 10 -4.76 -17.69 -13.89
C GLU A 10 -5.70 -16.48 -13.81
N ALA A 11 -6.90 -16.58 -14.40
CA ALA A 11 -7.91 -15.52 -14.40
C ALA A 11 -8.26 -15.04 -12.99
N PHE A 12 -8.37 -15.91 -11.99
CA PHE A 12 -8.70 -15.49 -10.61
C PHE A 12 -7.56 -14.70 -9.96
N TYR A 13 -6.30 -15.06 -10.22
CA TYR A 13 -5.17 -14.28 -9.72
C TYR A 13 -5.08 -12.93 -10.43
N LEU A 14 -5.32 -12.90 -11.73
CA LEU A 14 -5.29 -11.66 -12.50
C LEU A 14 -6.43 -10.71 -12.09
N ASP A 15 -7.62 -11.24 -11.86
CA ASP A 15 -8.77 -10.48 -11.38
C ASP A 15 -8.51 -9.90 -9.99
N GLU A 16 -7.98 -10.68 -9.05
CA GLU A 16 -7.63 -10.21 -7.71
C GLU A 16 -6.54 -9.12 -7.73
N ILE A 17 -5.51 -9.28 -8.57
CA ILE A 17 -4.46 -8.26 -8.73
C ILE A 17 -5.07 -6.98 -9.32
N LEU A 18 -5.93 -7.11 -10.34
CA LEU A 18 -6.60 -5.96 -10.96
C LEU A 18 -7.52 -5.25 -9.97
N TYR A 19 -8.26 -6.01 -9.15
CA TYR A 19 -9.08 -5.47 -8.07
C TYR A 19 -8.23 -4.62 -7.11
N CYS A 20 -7.11 -5.17 -6.62
CA CYS A 20 -6.21 -4.42 -5.75
C CYS A 20 -5.62 -3.17 -6.44
N CYS A 21 -5.27 -3.25 -7.73
CA CYS A 21 -4.76 -2.11 -8.49
C CYS A 21 -5.82 -0.99 -8.59
N LYS A 22 -7.07 -1.35 -8.92
CA LYS A 22 -8.19 -0.39 -8.99
C LYS A 22 -8.50 0.23 -7.64
N SER A 23 -8.44 -0.54 -6.56
CA SER A 23 -8.65 0.00 -5.21
C SER A 23 -7.57 1.01 -4.81
N VAL A 24 -6.30 0.72 -5.12
CA VAL A 24 -5.19 1.68 -4.95
C VAL A 24 -5.42 2.93 -5.80
N GLU A 25 -5.81 2.79 -7.06
CA GLU A 25 -6.09 3.92 -7.95
C GLU A 25 -7.23 4.81 -7.43
N ASN A 26 -8.32 4.20 -6.98
CA ASN A 26 -9.47 4.93 -6.45
C ASN A 26 -9.10 5.67 -5.16
N SER A 27 -8.39 5.02 -4.23
CA SER A 27 -7.92 5.67 -3.00
C SER A 27 -6.91 6.77 -3.30
N PHE A 28 -6.00 6.60 -4.27
CA PHE A 28 -5.07 7.66 -4.66
C PHE A 28 -5.79 8.88 -5.26
N LYS A 29 -6.79 8.68 -6.12
CA LYS A 29 -7.64 9.77 -6.64
C LYS A 29 -8.37 10.51 -5.50
N ALA A 30 -8.98 9.77 -4.59
CA ALA A 30 -9.69 10.35 -3.45
C ALA A 30 -8.74 11.10 -2.49
N LEU A 31 -7.55 10.54 -2.25
CA LEU A 31 -6.48 11.17 -1.47
C LEU A 31 -6.07 12.52 -2.08
N ASN A 32 -5.81 12.57 -3.39
CA ASN A 32 -5.43 13.81 -4.08
C ASN A 32 -6.52 14.88 -4.00
N VAL A 33 -7.79 14.49 -4.16
CA VAL A 33 -8.92 15.42 -3.99
C VAL A 33 -8.96 15.97 -2.55
N ALA A 34 -8.78 15.10 -1.55
CA ALA A 34 -8.77 15.50 -0.15
C ALA A 34 -7.57 16.40 0.20
N LEU A 35 -6.39 16.15 -0.36
CA LEU A 35 -5.21 17.01 -0.18
C LEU A 35 -5.45 18.42 -0.75
N VAL A 36 -6.00 18.52 -1.96
CA VAL A 36 -6.35 19.82 -2.56
C VAL A 36 -7.39 20.56 -1.71
N ALA A 37 -8.38 19.84 -1.16
CA ALA A 37 -9.36 20.43 -0.25
C ALA A 37 -8.72 20.91 1.07
N ASN A 38 -7.79 20.12 1.63
CA ASN A 38 -7.06 20.47 2.86
C ASN A 38 -6.22 21.73 2.70
N HIS A 39 -5.61 21.94 1.53
CA HIS A 39 -4.87 23.18 1.23
C HIS A 39 -5.78 24.42 1.13
N LYS A 40 -7.05 24.25 0.72
CA LYS A 40 -8.00 25.36 0.50
C LYS A 40 -8.80 25.73 1.75
N ASP A 41 -9.07 24.79 2.64
CA ASP A 41 -9.85 25.02 3.86
C ASP A 41 -8.95 25.56 5.01
N CYS A 42 -8.74 26.88 5.05
CA CYS A 42 -7.97 27.55 6.12
C CYS A 42 -8.81 28.00 7.34
N HIS A 43 -10.15 27.86 7.35
CA HIS A 43 -10.98 28.61 8.31
C HIS A 43 -12.08 27.86 9.08
N SER A 44 -12.36 26.56 8.87
CA SER A 44 -13.34 25.82 9.72
C SER A 44 -12.79 24.51 10.28
N LYS A 45 -12.76 24.40 11.62
CA LYS A 45 -12.19 23.26 12.36
C LYS A 45 -12.93 21.93 12.10
N GLU A 46 -14.24 21.99 11.92
CA GLU A 46 -15.08 20.78 11.79
C GLU A 46 -15.00 20.16 10.39
N LYS A 47 -15.03 20.99 9.33
CA LYS A 47 -14.83 20.54 7.95
C LYS A 47 -13.40 20.04 7.73
N GLY A 48 -12.41 20.70 8.33
CA GLY A 48 -11.01 20.27 8.30
C GLY A 48 -10.79 18.88 8.93
N ARG A 49 -11.56 18.51 9.96
CA ARG A 49 -11.48 17.18 10.58
C ARG A 49 -11.88 16.07 9.61
N GLY A 50 -13.01 16.24 8.90
CA GLY A 50 -13.48 15.24 7.93
C GLY A 50 -12.53 15.04 6.75
N ILE A 51 -11.84 16.10 6.32
CA ILE A 51 -10.82 16.03 5.26
C ILE A 51 -9.60 15.23 5.73
N LYS A 52 -9.07 15.52 6.93
CA LYS A 52 -7.93 14.79 7.50
C LYS A 52 -8.25 13.30 7.69
N ASP A 53 -9.45 12.99 8.15
CA ASP A 53 -9.91 11.59 8.28
C ASP A 53 -9.96 10.89 6.93
N THR A 54 -10.37 11.59 5.87
CA THR A 54 -10.36 11.07 4.50
C THR A 54 -8.93 10.80 4.03
N ILE A 55 -8.01 11.75 4.21
CA ILE A 55 -6.58 11.59 3.84
C ILE A 55 -6.00 10.33 4.49
N LEU A 56 -6.14 10.20 5.81
CA LEU A 56 -5.59 9.07 6.55
C LEU A 56 -6.24 7.74 6.15
N ARG A 57 -7.56 7.72 5.95
CA ARG A 57 -8.28 6.52 5.51
C ARG A 57 -7.81 6.08 4.13
N GLU A 58 -7.72 6.99 3.17
CA GLU A 58 -7.33 6.63 1.80
C GLU A 58 -5.85 6.23 1.71
N ALA A 59 -4.95 6.88 2.45
CA ALA A 59 -3.56 6.46 2.57
C ALA A 59 -3.45 5.03 3.14
N GLN A 60 -4.22 4.72 4.20
CA GLN A 60 -4.23 3.38 4.78
C GLN A 60 -4.84 2.33 3.83
N ASN A 61 -5.93 2.66 3.12
CA ASN A 61 -6.55 1.78 2.13
C ASN A 61 -5.57 1.42 1.02
N LEU A 62 -4.85 2.43 0.50
CA LEU A 62 -3.81 2.26 -0.51
C LEU A 62 -2.75 1.28 -0.05
N ILE A 63 -2.21 1.46 1.15
CA ILE A 63 -1.19 0.56 1.71
C ILE A 63 -1.75 -0.83 1.95
N GLY A 64 -2.98 -0.96 2.43
CA GLY A 64 -3.63 -2.26 2.63
C GLY A 64 -3.72 -3.08 1.34
N HIS A 65 -4.16 -2.46 0.24
CA HIS A 65 -4.21 -3.14 -1.06
C HIS A 65 -2.82 -3.38 -1.66
N ALA A 66 -1.87 -2.46 -1.48
CA ALA A 66 -0.48 -2.68 -1.86
C ALA A 66 0.16 -3.86 -1.08
N ALA A 67 -0.18 -4.03 0.20
CA ALA A 67 0.24 -5.16 1.02
C ALA A 67 -0.37 -6.48 0.54
N SER A 68 -1.64 -6.49 0.13
CA SER A 68 -2.28 -7.65 -0.48
C SER A 68 -1.58 -8.07 -1.77
N LEU A 69 -1.26 -7.11 -2.65
CA LEU A 69 -0.45 -7.35 -3.85
C LEU A 69 0.93 -7.91 -3.49
N SER A 70 1.60 -7.28 -2.52
CA SER A 70 2.89 -7.75 -2.03
C SER A 70 2.84 -9.22 -1.59
N LYS A 71 1.79 -9.67 -0.91
CA LYS A 71 1.66 -11.09 -0.48
C LYS A 71 1.37 -12.07 -1.61
N LEU A 72 0.63 -11.64 -2.63
CA LEU A 72 0.41 -12.45 -3.83
C LEU A 72 1.72 -12.66 -4.58
N LEU A 73 2.49 -11.58 -4.75
CA LEU A 73 3.74 -11.54 -5.51
C LEU A 73 4.93 -12.11 -4.72
N TRP A 74 5.08 -11.75 -3.46
CA TRP A 74 6.11 -12.19 -2.51
C TRP A 74 5.48 -12.77 -1.22
N PRO A 75 5.00 -14.02 -1.27
CA PRO A 75 4.37 -14.65 -0.11
C PRO A 75 5.32 -14.75 1.10
N PRO A 76 4.78 -14.73 2.33
CA PRO A 76 5.56 -15.01 3.54
C PRO A 76 6.30 -16.35 3.48
N SER A 77 5.65 -17.39 2.91
CA SER A 77 6.28 -18.67 2.63
C SER A 77 6.68 -18.76 1.16
N THR A 78 7.99 -18.84 0.91
CA THR A 78 8.57 -19.02 -0.44
C THR A 78 8.64 -20.48 -0.87
N LYS A 79 8.26 -21.42 0.01
CA LYS A 79 8.28 -22.85 -0.25
C LYS A 79 6.98 -23.31 -0.94
N GLY A 80 7.08 -24.38 -1.72
CA GLY A 80 5.92 -25.05 -2.31
C GLY A 80 5.08 -24.15 -3.24
N LYS A 81 3.75 -24.32 -3.16
CA LYS A 81 2.79 -23.70 -4.10
C LYS A 81 2.79 -22.17 -4.05
N TYR A 82 3.02 -21.57 -2.90
CA TYR A 82 2.96 -20.13 -2.73
C TYR A 82 4.12 -19.43 -3.44
N GLY A 83 5.35 -19.89 -3.19
CA GLY A 83 6.53 -19.33 -3.84
C GLY A 83 6.52 -19.50 -5.35
N ARG A 84 6.04 -20.65 -5.86
CA ARG A 84 5.87 -20.86 -7.31
C ARG A 84 4.87 -19.88 -7.92
N ARG A 85 3.69 -19.71 -7.29
CA ARG A 85 2.69 -18.70 -7.70
C ARG A 85 3.31 -17.30 -7.76
N GLY A 86 3.98 -16.87 -6.70
CA GLY A 86 4.62 -15.55 -6.65
C GLY A 86 5.61 -15.34 -7.79
N ARG A 87 6.51 -16.30 -8.03
CA ARG A 87 7.48 -16.22 -9.15
C ARG A 87 6.81 -16.15 -10.51
N LYS A 88 5.81 -17.00 -10.76
CA LYS A 88 5.07 -17.03 -12.03
C LYS A 88 4.37 -15.69 -12.30
N LEU A 89 3.70 -15.12 -11.31
CA LEU A 89 3.03 -13.82 -11.44
C LEU A 89 4.03 -12.69 -11.69
N ARG A 90 5.16 -12.65 -10.96
CA ARG A 90 6.16 -11.61 -11.16
C ARG A 90 6.80 -11.67 -12.54
N ALA A 91 7.18 -12.86 -13.00
CA ALA A 91 7.74 -13.06 -14.33
C ALA A 91 6.75 -12.59 -15.42
N ALA A 92 5.50 -13.03 -15.32
CA ALA A 92 4.46 -12.69 -16.29
C ALA A 92 4.09 -11.20 -16.33
N LEU A 93 4.28 -10.47 -15.23
CA LEU A 93 3.98 -9.02 -15.12
C LEU A 93 5.24 -8.13 -15.23
N GLY A 94 6.40 -8.73 -15.52
CA GLY A 94 7.68 -8.02 -15.60
C GLY A 94 8.04 -7.29 -14.30
N ILE A 95 7.71 -7.89 -13.15
CA ILE A 95 7.97 -7.30 -11.83
C ILE A 95 9.35 -7.74 -11.36
N THR A 96 10.22 -6.77 -11.11
CA THR A 96 11.60 -7.02 -10.70
C THR A 96 11.77 -7.05 -9.18
N GLU A 97 12.97 -7.40 -8.72
CA GLU A 97 13.29 -7.49 -7.30
C GLU A 97 13.53 -6.12 -6.64
N GLU A 98 13.56 -5.04 -7.44
CA GLU A 98 13.64 -3.63 -7.04
C GLU A 98 12.25 -3.00 -6.81
N SER A 99 11.18 -3.74 -7.12
CA SER A 99 9.80 -3.27 -6.95
C SER A 99 9.53 -2.86 -5.49
N PRO A 100 8.95 -1.67 -5.23
CA PRO A 100 8.66 -1.20 -3.88
C PRO A 100 7.67 -2.10 -3.13
N LEU A 101 6.85 -2.86 -3.87
CA LEU A 101 5.92 -3.84 -3.32
C LEU A 101 6.62 -5.05 -2.67
N LYS A 102 7.92 -5.30 -2.94
CA LYS A 102 8.68 -6.36 -2.27
C LYS A 102 8.94 -6.04 -0.79
N SER A 103 8.88 -4.77 -0.41
CA SER A 103 9.22 -4.32 0.94
C SER A 103 8.40 -5.05 2.00
N ARG A 104 9.09 -5.66 2.98
CA ARG A 104 8.44 -6.30 4.13
C ARG A 104 7.61 -5.31 4.93
N ARG A 105 8.04 -4.04 4.99
CA ARG A 105 7.31 -2.96 5.65
C ARG A 105 5.94 -2.77 5.02
N VAL A 106 5.86 -2.74 3.69
CA VAL A 106 4.58 -2.63 2.96
C VAL A 106 3.74 -3.87 3.19
N ARG A 107 4.33 -5.07 3.02
CA ARG A 107 3.64 -6.35 3.19
C ARG A 107 3.00 -6.50 4.57
N ASN A 108 3.73 -6.09 5.61
CA ASN A 108 3.34 -6.25 7.00
C ASN A 108 2.64 -4.99 7.56
N ALA A 109 2.44 -3.93 6.76
CA ALA A 109 2.02 -2.62 7.24
C ALA A 109 0.75 -2.63 8.09
N MET A 110 -0.17 -3.56 7.80
CA MET A 110 -1.44 -3.74 8.51
C MET A 110 -1.56 -5.09 9.23
N GLU A 111 -0.54 -5.95 9.16
CA GLU A 111 -0.56 -7.25 9.81
C GLU A 111 -0.29 -7.12 11.30
N HIS A 112 -0.99 -7.92 12.11
CA HIS A 112 -0.90 -7.90 13.58
C HIS A 112 -1.00 -6.48 14.14
N PHE A 113 -1.89 -5.66 13.58
CA PHE A 113 -2.01 -4.26 13.97
C PHE A 113 -2.35 -4.10 15.46
N ASP A 114 -3.18 -4.99 15.99
CA ASP A 114 -3.53 -5.09 17.40
C ASP A 114 -2.31 -5.35 18.28
N GLU A 115 -1.52 -6.38 17.98
CA GLU A 115 -0.28 -6.70 18.73
C GLU A 115 0.75 -5.55 18.63
N ARG A 116 0.92 -4.98 17.43
CA ARG A 116 1.84 -3.85 17.20
C ARG A 116 1.40 -2.60 17.95
N LEU A 117 0.10 -2.38 18.12
CA LEU A 117 -0.42 -1.27 18.89
C LEU A 117 -0.10 -1.47 20.37
N ASP A 118 -0.30 -2.67 20.91
CA ASP A 118 0.06 -3.00 22.29
C ASP A 118 1.57 -2.81 22.53
N ASP A 119 2.41 -3.33 21.63
CA ASP A 119 3.87 -3.16 21.67
C ASP A 119 4.29 -1.69 21.58
N TYR A 120 3.60 -0.90 20.77
CA TYR A 120 3.86 0.53 20.64
C TYR A 120 3.54 1.27 21.94
N LEU A 121 2.39 0.97 22.55
CA LEU A 121 1.93 1.59 23.80
C LEU A 121 2.77 1.14 25.01
N ALA A 122 3.24 -0.11 25.03
CA ALA A 122 4.02 -0.69 26.13
C ALA A 122 5.38 -0.02 26.34
N LYS A 123 5.93 0.67 25.34
CA LYS A 123 7.21 1.38 25.42
C LYS A 123 7.20 2.59 26.37
N GLY A 124 6.01 3.02 26.78
CA GLY A 124 5.83 4.27 27.51
C GLY A 124 5.94 5.47 26.57
N MET A 125 5.02 6.41 26.70
CA MET A 125 4.95 7.59 25.83
C MET A 125 5.02 8.85 26.68
N PHE A 126 5.92 9.76 26.31
CA PHE A 126 6.12 11.05 26.97
C PHE A 126 6.17 12.14 25.89
N GLY A 127 5.63 13.32 26.17
CA GLY A 127 5.54 14.41 25.19
C GLY A 127 4.18 14.47 24.49
N TYR A 128 4.16 14.89 23.22
CA TYR A 128 2.91 15.11 22.51
C TYR A 128 2.40 13.83 21.85
N ILE A 129 1.12 13.53 22.08
CA ILE A 129 0.49 12.30 21.59
C ILE A 129 -0.62 12.68 20.62
N PHE A 130 -0.49 12.23 19.38
CA PHE A 130 -1.48 12.49 18.33
C PHE A 130 -1.98 11.17 17.75
N PRO A 131 -3.26 10.81 18.00
CA PRO A 131 -3.86 9.65 17.35
C PRO A 131 -3.93 9.77 15.82
N LYS A 132 -4.03 11.00 15.31
CA LYS A 132 -4.17 11.34 13.88
C LYS A 132 -3.43 12.64 13.58
N TYR A 133 -2.60 12.64 12.55
CA TYR A 133 -1.88 13.84 12.10
C TYR A 133 -1.88 13.95 10.57
N VAL A 134 -2.07 15.17 10.07
CA VAL A 134 -1.90 15.50 8.64
C VAL A 134 -1.28 16.89 8.59
N GLY A 135 -0.11 16.99 7.96
CA GLY A 135 0.71 18.20 7.91
C GLY A 135 2.12 17.89 7.42
N GLU A 136 3.05 18.82 7.64
CA GLU A 136 4.46 18.63 7.33
C GLU A 136 5.12 17.62 8.28
N LYS A 137 6.20 16.99 7.85
CA LYS A 137 6.94 16.07 8.72
C LYS A 137 7.64 16.86 9.83
N PRO A 138 7.43 16.51 11.12
CA PRO A 138 8.14 17.16 12.22
C PRO A 138 9.66 17.05 12.03
N GLY A 139 10.38 18.14 12.29
CA GLY A 139 11.84 18.15 12.22
C GLY A 139 12.50 17.32 13.34
N GLU A 140 13.74 16.87 13.13
CA GLU A 140 14.50 16.05 14.11
C GLU A 140 14.72 16.77 15.46
N ASN A 141 14.69 18.10 15.47
CA ASN A 141 14.88 18.93 16.66
C ASN A 141 13.57 19.33 17.36
N GLU A 142 12.42 18.87 16.86
CA GLU A 142 11.13 19.13 17.49
C GLU A 142 10.92 18.21 18.71
N PRO A 143 10.04 18.60 19.66
CA PRO A 143 9.65 17.73 20.76
C PRO A 143 9.22 16.34 20.26
N THR A 144 9.40 15.29 21.06
CA THR A 144 8.96 13.95 20.68
C THR A 144 7.45 13.93 20.42
N HIS A 145 7.09 13.61 19.17
CA HIS A 145 5.72 13.42 18.72
C HIS A 145 5.43 11.93 18.59
N HIS A 146 4.45 11.43 19.33
CA HIS A 146 3.93 10.09 19.18
C HIS A 146 2.74 10.11 18.22
N LEU A 147 3.00 9.85 16.94
CA LEU A 147 1.99 9.83 15.89
C LEU A 147 1.52 8.39 15.64
N PHE A 148 0.25 8.11 15.92
CA PHE A 148 -0.25 6.74 15.74
C PHE A 148 -0.53 6.45 14.27
N ARG A 149 -1.08 7.46 13.60
CA ARG A 149 -1.27 7.53 12.15
C ARG A 149 -1.01 8.95 11.69
N ALA A 150 -0.13 9.10 10.72
CA ALA A 150 0.16 10.39 10.13
C ALA A 150 0.24 10.31 8.61
N PHE A 151 -0.10 11.41 7.95
CA PHE A 151 0.27 11.63 6.56
C PHE A 151 1.07 12.93 6.45
N PHE A 152 2.29 12.82 5.93
CA PHE A 152 3.21 13.92 5.75
C PHE A 152 3.07 14.50 4.34
N THR A 153 2.50 15.70 4.23
CA THR A 153 2.07 16.30 2.95
C THR A 153 3.22 16.84 2.10
N ASP A 154 4.34 17.16 2.74
CA ASP A 154 5.58 17.64 2.13
C ASP A 154 6.38 16.53 1.43
N VAL A 155 6.41 15.34 2.03
CA VAL A 155 7.18 14.18 1.50
C VAL A 155 6.32 13.07 0.91
N GLY A 156 4.99 13.09 1.11
CA GLY A 156 4.08 12.07 0.60
C GLY A 156 4.23 10.71 1.29
N GLU A 157 4.57 10.72 2.58
CA GLU A 157 4.75 9.52 3.40
C GLU A 157 3.56 9.31 4.34
N PHE A 158 3.18 8.05 4.52
CA PHE A 158 2.23 7.66 5.56
C PHE A 158 2.97 6.97 6.70
N GLU A 159 2.76 7.46 7.92
CA GLU A 159 3.26 6.83 9.13
C GLU A 159 2.16 6.03 9.81
N ILE A 160 2.49 4.80 10.23
CA ILE A 160 1.64 3.99 11.09
C ILE A 160 2.47 3.31 12.18
N LEU A 161 2.17 3.63 13.44
CA LEU A 161 2.87 3.11 14.62
C LEU A 161 4.41 3.23 14.53
N GLY A 162 4.89 4.37 14.01
CA GLY A 162 6.32 4.67 13.83
C GLY A 162 6.96 4.10 12.56
N GLU A 163 6.21 3.39 11.71
CA GLU A 163 6.70 2.96 10.40
C GLU A 163 6.28 3.93 9.30
N ASN A 164 7.27 4.52 8.62
CA ASN A 164 7.06 5.46 7.52
C ASN A 164 7.05 4.77 6.17
N ILE A 165 6.04 4.99 5.33
CA ILE A 165 5.88 4.36 4.03
C ILE A 165 5.66 5.43 2.95
N PRO A 166 6.60 5.59 1.99
CA PRO A 166 6.40 6.46 0.83
C PRO A 166 5.28 5.93 -0.06
N LEU A 167 4.27 6.75 -0.35
CA LEU A 167 3.11 6.30 -1.14
C LEU A 167 3.38 6.33 -2.64
N GLN A 168 4.03 7.39 -3.14
CA GLN A 168 4.18 7.60 -4.58
C GLN A 168 4.85 6.42 -5.31
N PRO A 169 5.98 5.86 -4.82
CA PRO A 169 6.60 4.71 -5.49
C PRO A 169 5.67 3.48 -5.56
N LEU A 170 4.82 3.28 -4.54
CA LEU A 170 3.85 2.19 -4.53
C LEU A 170 2.76 2.43 -5.57
N VAL A 171 2.23 3.64 -5.63
CA VAL A 171 1.23 4.02 -6.63
C VAL A 171 1.78 3.81 -8.03
N ASP A 172 2.97 4.32 -8.33
CA ASP A 172 3.58 4.23 -9.66
C ASP A 172 3.72 2.78 -10.11
N GLU A 173 4.24 1.91 -9.24
CA GLU A 173 4.40 0.49 -9.53
C GLU A 173 3.04 -0.22 -9.68
N VAL A 174 2.05 0.09 -8.84
CA VAL A 174 0.71 -0.50 -8.93
C VAL A 174 0.00 -0.07 -10.21
N MET A 175 0.11 1.19 -10.63
CA MET A 175 -0.44 1.68 -11.90
C MET A 175 0.23 1.01 -13.10
N ARG A 176 1.55 0.83 -13.05
CA ARG A 176 2.30 0.08 -14.09
C ARG A 176 1.77 -1.35 -14.25
N ILE A 177 1.56 -2.05 -13.12
CA ILE A 177 0.99 -3.40 -13.10
C ILE A 177 -0.43 -3.39 -13.64
N GLY A 178 -1.29 -2.47 -13.16
CA GLY A 178 -2.68 -2.33 -13.61
C GLY A 178 -2.81 -2.11 -15.11
N ASN A 179 -1.99 -1.21 -15.69
CA ASN A 179 -1.97 -0.93 -17.13
C ASN A 179 -1.55 -2.16 -17.95
N SER A 180 -0.57 -2.92 -17.43
CA SER A 180 -0.14 -4.19 -18.03
C SER A 180 -1.29 -5.21 -18.04
N LEU A 181 -2.07 -5.29 -16.96
CA LEU A 181 -3.23 -6.18 -16.85
C LEU A 181 -4.37 -5.83 -17.78
N VAL A 182 -4.69 -4.55 -17.95
CA VAL A 182 -5.71 -4.11 -18.92
C VAL A 182 -5.31 -4.55 -20.34
N THR A 183 -4.03 -4.46 -20.67
CA THR A 183 -3.47 -4.92 -21.96
C THR A 183 -3.50 -6.44 -22.11
N LEU A 184 -3.30 -7.20 -21.02
CA LEU A 184 -3.39 -8.66 -21.04
C LEU A 184 -4.85 -9.15 -21.12
N ASN A 185 -5.77 -8.45 -20.44
CA ASN A 185 -7.18 -8.81 -20.44
C ASN A 185 -7.82 -8.62 -21.82
N SER A 186 -7.44 -7.56 -22.56
CA SER A 186 -7.87 -7.36 -23.94
C SER A 186 -7.35 -8.44 -24.91
N LYS A 187 -6.32 -9.21 -24.51
CA LYS A 187 -5.75 -10.33 -25.26
C LYS A 187 -6.21 -11.72 -24.75
N GLY A 188 -7.33 -11.78 -24.01
CA GLY A 188 -7.93 -13.04 -23.56
C GLY A 188 -7.62 -13.45 -22.12
N GLY A 189 -6.99 -12.58 -21.32
CA GLY A 189 -6.89 -12.75 -19.87
C GLY A 189 -5.97 -13.89 -19.42
N ARG A 190 -4.88 -14.11 -20.16
CA ARG A 190 -3.89 -15.16 -19.86
C ARG A 190 -2.53 -14.56 -19.57
N LEU A 191 -1.78 -15.21 -18.69
CA LEU A 191 -0.39 -14.83 -18.45
C LEU A 191 0.42 -15.08 -19.73
N PRO A 192 1.30 -14.16 -20.15
CA PRO A 192 2.20 -14.42 -21.25
C PRO A 192 3.02 -15.67 -20.93
N VAL A 193 3.10 -16.58 -21.90
CA VAL A 193 4.03 -17.71 -21.83
C VAL A 193 5.41 -17.08 -21.96
N GLY A 194 6.28 -17.29 -20.96
CA GLY A 194 7.67 -16.86 -21.11
C GLY A 194 8.28 -17.63 -22.27
N ASP A 195 8.99 -16.95 -23.16
CA ASP A 195 9.85 -17.63 -24.13
C ASP A 195 10.90 -18.40 -23.31
N GLU A 196 10.87 -19.74 -23.40
CA GLU A 196 11.85 -20.64 -22.77
C GLU A 196 13.23 -20.53 -23.43
#